data_AF-A0A445DSS8-F1
#
_entry.id   AF-A0A445DSS8-F1
#
_cell.length_a   1.000
_cell.length_b   1.000
_cell.length_c   1.000
_cell.angle_alpha   90.00
_cell.angle_beta   90.00
_cell.angle_gamma   90.00
#
_symmetry.space_group_name_H-M   'P 1'
#
loop_
_entity.id
_entity.type
_entity.pdbx_description
1 polymer ?
#
loop_
_entity_poly.entity_id
_entity_poly.type
_entity_poly.pdbx_seq_one_letter_code
_entity_poly.pdbx_strand_id
1 'polypeptide(L)'
;MLSPTWRSSLEDAFLWIGGWRPSMAFHLLYSKAGLQFEAKLDELLQGLRTSDLGDLSATQLAQIDEIQKRTIAEEREITDMMARHQETVADASMVELSHAVSEMLRANETDKGGNKEVEERVDSALMPKEEGLEEILQRADDLRLRTLQGIVNILRPKQCIHFLIAAAELHLRLHEWGKKRDTSRRLNEGTSSDEGTTHDLSTTSR
;
A
#
# COMPACT_ATOMS: atom_id res chain seq x y z
N MET A 1 -4.27 9.68 -8.05
CA MET A 1 -3.43 9.29 -9.21
C MET A 1 -2.75 7.92 -9.11
N LEU A 2 -2.75 7.22 -7.96
CA LEU A 2 -1.93 6.00 -7.80
C LEU A 2 -2.71 4.69 -7.57
N SER A 3 -4.04 4.70 -7.72
CA SER A 3 -4.87 3.49 -7.59
C SER A 3 -5.29 2.98 -8.97
N PRO A 4 -4.56 2.02 -9.57
CA PRO A 4 -4.95 1.42 -10.81
C PRO A 4 -6.24 0.61 -10.61
N THR A 5 -7.09 0.59 -11.63
CA THR A 5 -8.45 0.03 -11.58
C THR A 5 -8.49 -1.49 -11.36
N TRP A 6 -7.36 -2.18 -11.48
CA TRP A 6 -7.25 -3.62 -11.25
C TRP A 6 -7.01 -4.01 -9.79
N ARG A 7 -6.65 -3.08 -8.90
CA ARG A 7 -6.44 -3.39 -7.48
C ARG A 7 -7.78 -3.46 -6.74
N SER A 8 -7.89 -4.45 -5.86
CA SER A 8 -9.04 -4.62 -4.97
C SER A 8 -8.97 -3.67 -3.77
N SER A 9 -10.10 -3.45 -3.10
CA SER A 9 -10.15 -2.64 -1.87
C SER A 9 -9.24 -3.20 -0.76
N LEU A 10 -8.99 -4.51 -0.78
CA LEU A 10 -8.09 -5.17 0.16
C LEU A 10 -6.63 -4.79 -0.13
N GLU A 11 -6.22 -4.88 -1.39
CA GLU A 11 -4.86 -4.52 -1.80
C GLU A 11 -4.58 -3.03 -1.57
N ASP A 12 -5.55 -2.16 -1.84
CA ASP A 12 -5.45 -0.72 -1.56
C ASP A 12 -5.21 -0.43 -0.07
N ALA A 13 -5.93 -1.12 0.82
CA ALA A 13 -5.84 -0.89 2.26
C ALA A 13 -4.48 -1.31 2.87
N PHE A 14 -3.73 -2.19 2.21
CA PHE A 14 -2.43 -2.67 2.69
C PHE A 14 -1.24 -2.05 1.97
N LEU A 15 -1.45 -1.07 1.08
CA LEU A 15 -0.33 -0.34 0.50
C LEU A 15 0.33 0.60 1.52
N TRP A 16 1.65 0.66 1.44
CA TRP A 16 2.51 1.63 2.09
C TRP A 16 3.26 2.41 1.00
N ILE A 17 2.92 3.70 0.88
CA ILE A 17 3.60 4.68 0.01
C ILE A 17 3.82 4.11 -1.40
N GLY A 18 2.73 3.94 -2.14
CA GLY A 18 2.74 3.45 -3.52
C GLY A 18 3.04 1.96 -3.73
N GLY A 19 3.41 1.21 -2.68
CA GLY A 19 3.77 -0.21 -2.82
C GLY A 19 3.60 -1.01 -1.53
N TRP A 20 4.27 -2.15 -1.45
CA TRP A 20 4.31 -2.97 -0.22
C TRP A 20 5.30 -2.36 0.78
N ARG A 21 5.11 -2.63 2.08
CA ARG A 21 6.03 -2.15 3.11
C ARG A 21 7.27 -3.07 3.17
N PRO A 22 8.51 -2.57 2.98
CA PRO A 22 9.75 -3.35 2.95
C PRO A 22 9.90 -4.43 4.05
N SER A 23 9.43 -4.16 5.27
CA SER A 23 9.48 -5.03 6.43
C SER A 23 8.68 -6.32 6.25
N MET A 24 7.65 -6.30 5.38
CA MET A 24 6.86 -7.48 5.03
C MET A 24 7.70 -8.57 4.35
N ALA A 25 8.78 -8.21 3.65
CA ALA A 25 9.66 -9.21 3.04
C ALA A 25 10.35 -10.09 4.11
N PHE A 26 10.75 -9.52 5.24
CA PHE A 26 11.35 -10.29 6.34
C PHE A 26 10.31 -11.15 7.03
N HIS A 27 9.11 -10.63 7.27
CA HIS A 27 8.00 -11.42 7.81
C HIS A 27 7.70 -12.64 6.94
N LEU A 28 7.57 -12.43 5.63
CA LEU A 28 7.38 -13.51 4.67
C LEU A 28 8.52 -14.52 4.72
N LEU A 29 9.77 -14.04 4.73
CA LEU A 29 10.95 -14.89 4.77
C LEU A 29 10.98 -15.78 6.02
N TYR A 30 10.81 -15.21 7.22
CA TYR A 30 10.82 -15.98 8.46
C TYR A 30 9.63 -16.94 8.54
N SER A 31 8.42 -16.51 8.13
CA SER A 31 7.26 -17.39 8.12
C SER A 31 7.43 -18.55 7.15
N LYS A 32 7.94 -18.31 5.93
CA LYS A 32 8.18 -19.40 4.96
C LYS A 32 9.31 -20.31 5.41
N ALA A 33 10.38 -19.76 5.97
CA ALA A 33 11.49 -20.53 6.54
C ALA A 33 11.02 -21.45 7.66
N GLY A 34 10.22 -20.93 8.60
CA GLY A 34 9.62 -21.72 9.68
C GLY A 34 8.75 -22.87 9.17
N LEU A 35 7.85 -22.57 8.22
CA LEU A 35 7.01 -23.62 7.61
C LEU A 35 7.82 -24.72 6.92
N GLN A 36 8.88 -24.36 6.19
CA GLN A 36 9.73 -25.34 5.50
C GLN A 36 10.59 -26.15 6.49
N PHE A 37 11.08 -25.50 7.54
CA PHE A 37 11.83 -26.14 8.61
C PHE A 37 10.97 -27.17 9.36
N GLU A 38 9.76 -26.78 9.79
CA GLU A 38 8.83 -27.67 10.51
C GLU A 38 8.42 -28.88 9.67
N ALA A 39 8.10 -28.67 8.39
CA ALA A 39 7.66 -29.74 7.49
C ALA A 39 8.74 -30.82 7.24
N LYS A 40 10.02 -30.50 7.49
CA LYS A 40 11.16 -31.38 7.18
C LYS A 40 12.09 -31.58 8.37
N LEU A 41 11.57 -31.37 9.58
CA LEU A 41 12.35 -31.48 10.81
C LEU A 41 12.99 -32.88 10.94
N ASP A 42 12.25 -33.94 10.59
CA ASP A 42 12.76 -35.32 10.64
C ASP A 42 13.93 -35.57 9.67
N GLU A 43 13.84 -35.03 8.45
CA GLU A 43 14.91 -35.12 7.44
C GLU A 43 16.15 -34.33 7.90
N LEU A 44 15.95 -33.17 8.50
CA LEU A 44 17.01 -32.30 9.00
C LEU A 44 17.74 -32.91 10.21
N LEU A 45 17.00 -33.55 11.13
CA LEU A 45 17.58 -34.32 12.24
C LEU A 45 18.42 -35.51 11.75
N GLN A 46 18.07 -36.08 10.59
CA GLN A 46 18.86 -37.11 9.91
C GLN A 46 20.05 -36.54 9.10
N GLY A 47 20.24 -35.21 9.11
CA GLY A 47 21.34 -34.51 8.44
C GLY A 47 21.12 -34.25 6.95
N LEU A 48 19.93 -34.49 6.41
CA LEU A 48 19.60 -34.20 5.02
C LEU A 48 19.35 -32.70 4.84
N ARG A 49 20.05 -32.09 3.87
CA ARG A 49 19.85 -30.68 3.51
C ARG A 49 18.99 -30.55 2.28
N THR A 50 17.86 -29.89 2.44
CA THR A 50 16.86 -29.69 1.38
C THR A 50 17.17 -28.47 0.51
N SER A 51 18.08 -27.61 0.98
CA SER A 51 18.55 -26.39 0.33
C SER A 51 17.46 -25.35 0.06
N ASP A 52 16.33 -25.42 0.78
CA ASP A 52 15.26 -24.42 0.78
C ASP A 52 15.44 -23.41 1.95
N LEU A 53 14.42 -22.60 2.24
CA LEU A 53 14.51 -21.61 3.32
C LEU A 53 14.50 -22.22 4.73
N GLY A 54 14.17 -23.51 4.87
CA GLY A 54 14.32 -24.22 6.16
C GLY A 54 15.78 -24.37 6.56
N ASP A 55 16.72 -24.30 5.61
CA ASP A 55 18.16 -24.49 5.82
C ASP A 55 18.95 -23.16 5.96
N LEU A 56 18.30 -22.08 6.41
CA LEU A 56 18.98 -20.79 6.63
C LEU A 56 20.07 -20.94 7.69
N SER A 57 21.30 -20.54 7.34
CA SER A 57 22.42 -20.59 8.29
C SER A 57 22.33 -19.47 9.34
N ALA A 58 22.98 -19.67 10.49
CA ALA A 58 23.07 -18.64 11.53
C ALA A 58 23.69 -17.33 11.00
N THR A 59 24.68 -17.42 10.09
CA THR A 59 25.27 -16.24 9.44
C THR A 59 24.26 -15.54 8.54
N GLN A 60 23.48 -16.29 7.74
CA GLN A 60 22.43 -15.70 6.90
C GLN A 60 21.38 -14.99 7.75
N LEU A 61 20.92 -15.62 8.84
CA LEU A 61 19.95 -15.02 9.76
C LEU A 61 20.48 -13.73 10.40
N ALA A 62 21.74 -13.72 10.87
CA ALA A 62 22.36 -12.53 11.43
C ALA A 62 22.49 -11.39 10.41
N GLN A 63 22.85 -11.70 9.16
CA GLN A 63 22.91 -10.70 8.09
C GLN A 63 21.51 -10.16 7.72
N ILE A 64 20.49 -11.01 7.70
CA ILE A 64 19.11 -10.62 7.42
C ILE A 64 18.57 -9.71 8.53
N ASP A 65 18.81 -10.05 9.80
CA ASP A 65 18.42 -9.24 10.96
C ASP A 65 19.03 -7.82 10.90
N GLU A 66 20.29 -7.71 10.47
CA GLU A 66 20.95 -6.41 10.31
C GLU A 66 20.35 -5.57 9.17
N ILE A 67 19.99 -6.18 8.04
CA ILE A 67 19.27 -5.47 6.96
C ILE A 67 17.87 -5.09 7.42
N GLN A 68 17.19 -5.95 8.18
CA GLN A 68 15.86 -5.69 8.71
C GLN A 68 15.83 -4.48 9.63
N LYS A 69 16.77 -4.38 10.58
CA LYS A 69 16.87 -3.23 11.50
C LYS A 69 17.04 -1.91 10.75
N ARG A 70 17.96 -1.87 9.78
CA ARG A 70 18.18 -0.69 8.94
C ARG A 70 16.96 -0.34 8.11
N THR A 71 16.34 -1.35 7.48
CA THR A 71 15.11 -1.16 6.70
C THR A 71 13.99 -0.57 7.55
N ILE A 72 13.77 -1.08 8.77
CA ILE A 72 12.73 -0.57 9.67
C ILE A 72 13.02 0.87 10.11
N ALA A 73 14.29 1.23 10.34
CA ALA A 73 14.66 2.59 10.67
C ALA A 73 14.34 3.55 9.51
N GLU A 74 14.74 3.21 8.29
CA GLU A 74 14.46 4.02 7.09
C GLU A 74 12.95 4.07 6.77
N GLU A 75 12.21 2.98 6.97
CA GLU A 75 10.75 3.00 6.84
C GLU A 75 10.08 4.01 7.77
N ARG A 76 10.57 4.12 9.02
CA ARG A 76 10.04 5.09 9.98
C ARG A 76 10.33 6.51 9.52
N GLU A 77 11.54 6.77 9.06
CA GLU A 77 11.92 8.08 8.51
C GLU A 77 11.00 8.47 7.34
N ILE A 78 10.82 7.58 6.35
CA ILE A 78 9.96 7.85 5.19
C ILE A 78 8.49 8.01 5.61
N THR A 79 8.02 7.23 6.59
CA THR A 79 6.66 7.37 7.12
C THR A 79 6.46 8.72 7.79
N ASP A 80 7.43 9.19 8.58
CA ASP A 80 7.38 10.49 9.23
C ASP A 80 7.45 11.63 8.19
N MET A 81 8.25 11.48 7.12
CA MET A 81 8.26 12.41 5.99
C MET A 81 6.90 12.49 5.30
N MET A 82 6.27 11.35 5.00
CA MET A 82 4.92 11.30 4.42
C MET A 82 3.89 11.99 5.31
N ALA A 83 3.93 11.73 6.62
CA ALA A 83 3.00 12.35 7.57
C ALA A 83 3.12 13.89 7.57
N ARG A 84 4.35 14.41 7.71
CA ARG A 84 4.60 15.86 7.64
C ARG A 84 4.19 16.47 6.31
N HIS A 85 4.42 15.75 5.21
CA HIS A 85 4.04 16.23 3.88
C HIS A 85 2.53 16.29 3.70
N GLN A 86 1.78 15.31 4.22
CA GLN A 86 0.32 15.30 4.22
C GLN A 86 -0.27 16.47 5.03
N GLU A 87 0.36 16.85 6.14
CA GLU A 87 -0.07 18.02 6.94
C GLU A 87 -0.03 19.33 6.14
N THR A 88 0.85 19.44 5.14
CA THR A 88 0.96 20.65 4.31
C THR A 88 -0.29 20.94 3.48
N VAL A 89 -1.17 19.96 3.25
CA VAL A 89 -2.43 20.18 2.51
C VAL A 89 -3.38 21.13 3.27
N ALA A 90 -3.19 21.27 4.59
CA ALA A 90 -3.95 22.16 5.45
C ALA A 90 -3.15 23.40 5.91
N ASP A 91 -2.10 23.78 5.18
CA ASP A 91 -1.34 25.00 5.49
C ASP A 91 -2.14 26.29 5.21
N ALA A 92 -1.63 27.42 5.70
CA ALA A 92 -2.29 28.72 5.54
C ALA A 92 -2.56 29.08 4.08
N SER A 93 -1.63 28.79 3.17
CA SER A 93 -1.77 29.11 1.75
C SER A 93 -2.91 28.32 1.10
N MET A 94 -3.04 27.03 1.42
CA MET A 94 -4.12 26.19 0.93
C MET A 94 -5.48 26.61 1.48
N VAL A 95 -5.54 27.02 2.75
CA VAL A 95 -6.77 27.50 3.38
C VAL A 95 -7.21 28.82 2.77
N GLU A 96 -6.29 29.77 2.56
CA GLU A 96 -6.56 31.05 1.91
C GLU A 96 -7.06 30.85 0.48
N LEU A 97 -6.41 29.97 -0.31
CA LEU A 97 -6.82 29.64 -1.67
C LEU A 97 -8.20 28.98 -1.70
N SER A 98 -8.45 28.01 -0.81
CA SER A 98 -9.76 27.36 -0.67
C SER A 98 -10.87 28.37 -0.35
N HIS A 99 -10.60 29.34 0.52
CA HIS A 99 -11.53 30.42 0.84
C HIS A 99 -11.77 31.33 -0.37
N ALA A 100 -10.71 31.77 -1.06
CA ALA A 100 -10.81 32.63 -2.23
C ALA A 100 -11.63 31.98 -3.37
N VAL A 101 -11.39 30.70 -3.66
CA VAL A 101 -12.17 29.93 -4.63
C VAL A 101 -13.64 29.85 -4.22
N SER A 102 -13.92 29.61 -2.94
CA SER A 102 -15.28 29.53 -2.42
C SER A 102 -16.05 30.85 -2.53
N GLU A 103 -15.40 31.98 -2.25
CA GLU A 103 -16.02 33.31 -2.37
C GLU A 103 -16.26 33.70 -3.84
N MET A 104 -15.32 33.38 -4.75
CA MET A 104 -15.51 33.60 -6.18
C MET A 104 -16.73 32.84 -6.73
N LEU A 105 -16.89 31.56 -6.35
CA LEU A 105 -18.05 30.76 -6.74
C LEU A 105 -19.38 31.34 -6.21
N ARG A 106 -19.37 31.96 -5.03
CA ARG A 106 -20.57 32.63 -4.44
C ARG A 106 -20.89 33.94 -5.13
N ALA A 107 -19.89 34.69 -5.55
CA ALA A 107 -20.07 35.98 -6.22
C ALA A 107 -20.62 35.85 -7.66
N ASN A 108 -20.69 34.62 -8.20
CA ASN A 108 -21.12 34.32 -9.58
C ASN A 108 -20.34 35.15 -10.63
N GLU A 109 -19.09 35.48 -10.31
CA GLU A 109 -18.19 36.23 -11.16
C GLU A 109 -17.77 35.33 -12.32
N THR A 110 -18.35 35.56 -13.49
CA THR A 110 -18.07 34.86 -14.75
C THR A 110 -16.90 35.48 -15.52
N ASP A 111 -16.14 36.38 -14.87
CA ASP A 111 -14.98 36.99 -15.51
C ASP A 111 -13.86 35.95 -15.67
N LYS A 112 -13.55 35.65 -16.95
CA LYS A 112 -12.54 34.64 -17.30
C LYS A 112 -11.12 35.04 -16.85
N GLY A 113 -10.89 36.32 -16.58
CA GLY A 113 -9.60 36.85 -16.11
C GLY A 113 -9.30 36.46 -14.66
N GLY A 114 -10.24 36.74 -13.75
CA GLY A 114 -10.09 36.42 -12.31
C GLY A 114 -10.02 34.92 -12.01
N ASN A 115 -10.78 34.09 -12.75
CA ASN A 115 -10.75 32.64 -12.56
C ASN A 115 -9.38 32.04 -12.92
N LYS A 116 -8.75 32.54 -13.99
CA LYS A 116 -7.45 32.03 -14.45
C LYS A 116 -6.31 32.37 -13.47
N GLU A 117 -6.34 33.56 -12.87
CA GLU A 117 -5.32 33.95 -11.88
C GLU A 117 -5.38 33.09 -10.61
N VAL A 118 -6.59 32.73 -10.15
CA VAL A 118 -6.75 31.86 -8.98
C VAL A 118 -6.36 30.42 -9.31
N GLU A 119 -6.71 29.90 -10.49
CA GLU A 119 -6.23 28.59 -10.97
C GLU A 119 -4.69 28.54 -11.00
N GLU A 120 -4.02 29.54 -11.58
CA GLU A 120 -2.53 29.59 -11.63
C GLU A 120 -1.89 29.63 -10.24
N ARG A 121 -2.53 30.31 -9.26
CA ARG A 121 -2.07 30.32 -7.86
C ARG A 121 -2.29 28.97 -7.18
N VAL A 122 -3.41 28.29 -7.45
CA VAL A 122 -3.68 26.94 -6.94
C VAL A 122 -2.64 25.96 -7.48
N ASP A 123 -2.39 25.97 -8.79
CA ASP A 123 -1.38 25.11 -9.41
C ASP A 123 0.02 25.37 -8.82
N SER A 124 0.39 26.63 -8.62
CA SER A 124 1.66 27.01 -8.00
C SER A 124 1.79 26.52 -6.55
N ALA A 125 0.70 26.49 -5.80
CA ALA A 125 0.68 25.99 -4.42
C ALA A 125 0.67 24.45 -4.34
N LEU A 126 0.08 23.78 -5.33
CA LEU A 126 0.05 22.31 -5.43
C LEU A 126 1.36 21.73 -5.94
N MET A 127 2.04 22.40 -6.88
CA MET A 127 3.30 21.93 -7.48
C MET A 127 4.35 21.43 -6.47
N PRO A 128 4.76 22.20 -5.43
CA PRO A 128 5.75 21.69 -4.46
C PRO A 128 5.23 20.51 -3.61
N LYS A 129 3.90 20.37 -3.49
CA LYS A 129 3.27 19.24 -2.79
C LYS A 129 3.30 17.99 -3.67
N GLU A 130 3.10 18.12 -4.98
CA GLU A 130 3.25 17.01 -5.92
C GLU A 130 4.71 16.55 -6.01
N GLU A 131 5.66 17.49 -6.11
CA GLU A 131 7.11 17.20 -6.11
C GLU A 131 7.55 16.47 -4.84
N GLY A 132 7.06 16.91 -3.67
CA GLY A 132 7.37 16.21 -2.42
C GLY A 132 6.79 14.79 -2.34
N LEU A 133 5.61 14.55 -2.94
CA LEU A 133 5.07 13.19 -3.06
C LEU A 133 5.93 12.32 -3.98
N GLU A 134 6.42 12.86 -5.08
CA GLU A 134 7.35 12.18 -5.98
C GLU A 134 8.65 11.79 -5.26
N GLU A 135 9.25 12.71 -4.50
CA GLU A 135 10.46 12.42 -3.72
C GLU A 135 10.23 11.30 -2.70
N ILE A 136 9.14 11.37 -1.94
CA ILE A 136 8.81 10.37 -0.93
C ILE A 136 8.55 9.00 -1.56
N LEU A 137 7.86 8.98 -2.70
CA LEU A 137 7.63 7.75 -3.46
C LEU A 137 8.95 7.17 -3.96
N GLN A 138 9.85 7.98 -4.52
CA GLN A 138 11.17 7.54 -4.98
C GLN A 138 11.99 6.94 -3.83
N ARG A 139 12.00 7.57 -2.65
CA ARG A 139 12.68 7.02 -1.46
C ARG A 139 12.10 5.68 -1.02
N ALA A 140 10.78 5.52 -1.06
CA ALA A 140 10.12 4.27 -0.74
C ALA A 140 10.45 3.17 -1.78
N ASP A 141 10.51 3.52 -3.06
CA ASP A 141 10.90 2.64 -4.16
C ASP A 141 12.36 2.18 -4.03
N ASP A 142 13.27 3.10 -3.75
CA ASP A 142 14.69 2.81 -3.52
C ASP A 142 14.89 1.90 -2.30
N LEU A 143 14.12 2.12 -1.23
CA LEU A 143 14.17 1.27 -0.05
C LEU A 143 13.67 -0.15 -0.39
N ARG A 144 12.55 -0.29 -1.10
CA ARG A 144 12.04 -1.60 -1.55
C ARG A 144 13.06 -2.35 -2.39
N LEU A 145 13.72 -1.67 -3.34
CA LEU A 145 14.76 -2.26 -4.17
C LEU A 145 15.97 -2.72 -3.35
N ARG A 146 16.49 -1.85 -2.47
CA ARG A 146 17.64 -2.19 -1.61
C ARG A 146 17.32 -3.33 -0.64
N THR A 147 16.11 -3.38 -0.08
CA THR A 147 15.68 -4.47 0.78
C THR A 147 15.65 -5.80 0.02
N LEU A 148 15.04 -5.84 -1.17
CA LEU A 148 15.01 -7.06 -1.98
C LEU A 148 16.42 -7.50 -2.41
N GLN A 149 17.24 -6.57 -2.90
CA GLN A 149 18.64 -6.86 -3.25
C GLN A 149 19.42 -7.39 -2.05
N GLY A 150 19.24 -6.79 -0.88
CA GLY A 150 19.85 -7.22 0.37
C GLY A 150 19.53 -8.65 0.74
N ILE A 151 18.25 -9.04 0.66
CA ILE A 151 17.81 -10.42 0.92
C ILE A 151 18.39 -11.37 -0.13
N VAL A 152 18.21 -11.07 -1.42
CA VAL A 152 18.63 -11.94 -2.54
C VAL A 152 20.15 -12.18 -2.53
N ASN A 153 20.95 -11.18 -2.15
CA ASN A 153 22.41 -11.31 -2.07
C ASN A 153 22.90 -12.17 -0.89
N ILE A 154 22.09 -12.34 0.17
CA ILE A 154 22.41 -13.22 1.31
C ILE A 154 21.97 -14.66 1.03
N LEU A 155 20.83 -14.82 0.34
CA LEU A 155 20.27 -16.12 0.04
C LEU A 155 21.07 -16.85 -1.04
N ARG A 156 21.13 -18.18 -0.93
CA ARG A 156 21.60 -19.03 -2.03
C ARG A 156 20.55 -19.04 -3.16
N PRO A 157 20.92 -19.35 -4.42
CA PRO A 157 19.98 -19.34 -5.53
C PRO A 157 18.69 -20.13 -5.30
N LYS A 158 18.78 -21.34 -4.71
CA LYS A 158 17.60 -22.16 -4.39
C LYS A 158 16.70 -21.50 -3.31
N GLN A 159 17.28 -20.99 -2.24
CA GLN A 159 16.57 -20.25 -1.20
C GLN A 159 15.86 -19.01 -1.76
N CYS A 160 16.54 -18.27 -2.64
CA CYS A 160 15.97 -17.11 -3.33
C CYS A 160 14.73 -17.50 -4.16
N ILE A 161 14.79 -18.62 -4.89
CA ILE A 161 13.63 -19.12 -5.65
C ILE A 161 12.45 -19.42 -4.70
N HIS A 162 12.69 -20.12 -3.59
CA HIS A 162 11.63 -20.40 -2.61
C HIS A 162 11.03 -19.13 -2.00
N PHE A 163 11.86 -18.12 -1.73
CA PHE A 163 11.41 -16.81 -1.25
C PHE A 163 10.54 -16.09 -2.27
N LEU A 164 10.98 -16.00 -3.53
CA LEU A 164 10.22 -15.33 -4.59
C LEU A 164 8.92 -16.05 -4.93
N ILE A 165 8.91 -17.38 -4.91
CA ILE A 165 7.68 -18.16 -5.06
C ILE A 165 6.71 -17.83 -3.93
N ALA A 166 7.16 -17.84 -2.68
CA ALA A 166 6.30 -17.50 -1.55
C ALA A 166 5.73 -16.08 -1.64
N ALA A 167 6.53 -15.12 -2.13
CA ALA A 167 6.08 -13.75 -2.36
C ALA A 167 4.99 -13.67 -3.43
N ALA A 168 5.20 -14.37 -4.56
CA ALA A 168 4.22 -14.44 -5.64
C ALA A 168 2.93 -15.15 -5.20
N GLU A 169 3.04 -16.27 -4.48
CA GLU A 169 1.91 -16.99 -3.90
C GLU A 169 1.07 -16.06 -3.02
N LEU A 170 1.70 -15.35 -2.06
CA LEU A 170 0.99 -14.43 -1.17
C LEU A 170 0.32 -13.29 -1.95
N HIS A 171 1.02 -12.70 -2.92
CA HIS A 171 0.48 -11.60 -3.73
C HIS A 171 -0.75 -12.04 -4.55
N LEU A 172 -0.66 -13.19 -5.23
CA LEU A 172 -1.79 -13.75 -5.99
C LEU A 172 -2.99 -14.07 -5.09
N ARG A 173 -2.75 -14.64 -3.90
CA ARG A 173 -3.82 -14.93 -2.95
C ARG A 173 -4.51 -13.68 -2.43
N LEU A 174 -3.76 -12.64 -2.06
CA LEU A 174 -4.33 -11.36 -1.63
C LEU A 174 -5.20 -10.75 -2.72
N HIS A 175 -4.75 -10.79 -3.97
CA HIS A 175 -5.52 -10.32 -5.12
C HIS A 175 -6.83 -11.10 -5.32
N GLU A 176 -6.76 -12.44 -5.34
CA GLU A 176 -7.93 -13.32 -5.48
C GLU A 176 -8.96 -13.08 -4.36
N TRP A 177 -8.51 -13.04 -3.11
CA TRP A 177 -9.37 -12.82 -1.95
C TRP A 177 -9.98 -11.42 -1.95
N GLY A 178 -9.21 -10.41 -2.34
CA GLY A 178 -9.68 -9.04 -2.46
C GLY A 178 -10.79 -8.90 -3.50
N LYS A 179 -10.60 -9.44 -4.71
CA LYS A 179 -11.63 -9.42 -5.77
C LYS A 179 -12.90 -10.16 -5.35
N LYS A 180 -12.75 -11.32 -4.69
CA LYS A 180 -13.90 -12.06 -4.16
C LYS A 180 -14.67 -11.22 -3.13
N ARG A 181 -13.97 -10.52 -2.24
CA ARG A 181 -14.61 -9.68 -1.22
C ARG A 181 -15.35 -8.49 -1.85
N ASP A 182 -14.76 -7.84 -2.85
CA ASP A 182 -15.37 -6.68 -3.50
C ASP A 182 -16.61 -7.06 -4.31
N THR A 183 -16.58 -8.20 -5.00
CA THR A 183 -17.75 -8.74 -5.71
C THR A 183 -18.88 -9.10 -4.74
N SER A 184 -18.58 -9.79 -3.63
CA SER A 184 -19.58 -10.09 -2.60
C SER A 184 -20.21 -8.83 -1.99
N ARG A 185 -19.43 -7.77 -1.78
CA ARG A 185 -19.97 -6.50 -1.24
C ARG A 185 -20.97 -5.85 -2.21
N ARG A 186 -20.62 -5.78 -3.49
CA ARG A 186 -21.50 -5.20 -4.53
C ARG A 186 -22.82 -5.95 -4.67
N LEU A 187 -22.79 -7.28 -4.54
CA LEU A 187 -24.01 -8.10 -4.60
C LEU A 187 -24.93 -7.82 -3.41
N ASN A 188 -24.38 -7.69 -2.21
CA ASN A 188 -25.16 -7.41 -1.00
C ASN A 188 -25.78 -6.00 -0.98
N GLU A 189 -25.10 -5.01 -1.57
CA GLU A 189 -25.61 -3.63 -1.73
C GLU A 189 -26.72 -3.54 -2.80
N GLY A 190 -26.69 -4.39 -3.81
CA GLY A 190 -27.75 -4.49 -4.82
C GLY A 190 -29.03 -5.15 -4.31
N THR A 191 -28.93 -6.08 -3.35
CA THR A 191 -30.11 -6.74 -2.76
C THR A 191 -30.83 -5.89 -1.71
N SER A 192 -30.12 -5.00 -1.01
CA SER A 192 -30.76 -4.12 0.00
C SER A 192 -31.49 -2.92 -0.60
N SER A 193 -31.24 -2.58 -1.87
CA SER A 193 -31.89 -1.48 -2.57
C SER A 193 -33.22 -1.88 -3.23
N ASP A 194 -33.50 -3.17 -3.41
CA ASP A 194 -34.72 -3.68 -4.05
C ASP A 194 -35.86 -4.01 -3.06
N GLU A 195 -35.55 -4.16 -1.76
CA GLU A 195 -36.56 -4.42 -0.70
C GLU A 195 -37.28 -3.14 -0.20
N GLY A 196 -36.89 -1.95 -0.67
CA GLY A 196 -37.43 -0.67 -0.23
C GLY A 196 -38.68 -0.14 -0.96
N THR A 197 -39.16 -0.82 -2.01
CA THR A 197 -40.22 -0.26 -2.91
C THR A 197 -41.59 -0.93 -2.79
N THR A 198 -41.78 -1.93 -1.92
CA THR A 198 -43.10 -2.58 -1.76
C THR A 198 -43.64 -2.40 -0.35
N HIS A 199 -44.33 -1.27 -0.10
CA HIS A 199 -45.60 -1.23 0.65
C HIS A 199 -46.05 0.23 0.83
N ASP A 200 -46.75 0.75 -0.17
CA ASP A 200 -47.79 1.75 0.13
C ASP A 200 -48.90 1.64 -0.90
N LEU A 201 -49.95 0.90 -0.58
CA LEU A 201 -51.27 0.95 -1.22
C LEU A 201 -52.26 0.19 -0.33
N SER A 202 -53.42 0.81 -0.10
CA SER A 202 -54.58 0.37 0.71
C SER A 202 -54.51 0.85 2.19
N THR A 203 -55.44 1.62 2.76
CA THR A 203 -56.84 1.93 2.38
C THR A 203 -57.34 3.20 3.09
N THR A 204 -58.10 3.97 2.33
CA THR A 204 -58.92 5.15 2.63
C THR A 204 -60.13 4.89 3.56
N SER A 205 -60.61 5.95 4.24
CA SER A 205 -61.89 6.10 4.96
C SER A 205 -62.01 5.38 6.31
N ARG A 206 -62.44 6.02 7.40
CA ARG A 206 -63.52 7.01 7.54
C ARG A 206 -63.37 7.79 8.84
#